data_AF-A0A661FJC9-F1
#
_entry.id   AF-A0A661FJC9-F1
#
_cell.length_a   1.000
_cell.length_b   1.000
_cell.length_c   1.000
_cell.angle_alpha   90.00
_cell.angle_beta   90.00
_cell.angle_gamma   90.00
#
_symmetry.space_group_name_H-M   'P 1'
#
loop_
_entity.id
_entity.type
_entity.pdbx_description
1 polymer ?
#
loop_
_entity_poly.entity_id
_entity_poly.type
_entity_poly.pdbx_seq_one_letter_code
_entity_poly.pdbx_strand_id
1 'polypeptide(L)'
;MLKYQPGTQQQVCDYCGQTNDISAKQERIEEYNLAKALRELAETQPSEVNNQAHCEACGASFKFSASIHAGECPFCGTNIVISPQKNKPLPPKSLLPFLIEEVHAKKQFSLWLNKLWFAPNKVKKYARADTKLTGIYLPYWTYDSHTNSTYTGARGDTYYVNQRVSYIQNGRQVSTVKRVPKIRWTNVRGRVSRFFDDILIGASLSLPRQILDRLQPWDLENLVPYDENYISGFQSELYQVNLDEGFDRAKQVMDG
;
A
#
# COMPACT_ATOMS: atom_id res chain seq x y z
N MET A 1 30.13 7.24 4.51
CA MET A 1 29.12 6.20 4.25
C MET A 1 28.16 6.75 3.23
N LEU A 2 27.86 5.98 2.20
CA LEU A 2 26.96 6.38 1.13
C LEU A 2 25.51 6.21 1.59
N LYS A 3 24.71 7.27 1.49
CA LYS A 3 23.27 7.29 1.77
C LYS A 3 22.51 7.67 0.52
N TYR A 4 21.37 7.05 0.27
CA TYR A 4 20.48 7.50 -0.79
C TYR A 4 20.08 8.97 -0.54
N GLN A 5 20.15 9.79 -1.58
CA GLN A 5 19.66 11.16 -1.56
C GLN A 5 18.25 11.21 -2.17
N PRO A 6 17.20 11.47 -1.36
CA PRO A 6 15.85 11.61 -1.87
C PRO A 6 15.73 12.64 -2.98
N GLY A 7 14.87 12.37 -3.95
CA GLY A 7 14.63 13.24 -5.11
C GLY A 7 15.67 13.10 -6.22
N THR A 8 16.71 12.29 -6.04
CA THR A 8 17.72 12.00 -7.05
C THR A 8 17.84 10.49 -7.31
N GLN A 9 18.74 10.10 -8.21
CA GLN A 9 19.18 8.72 -8.39
C GLN A 9 20.63 8.58 -7.90
N GLN A 10 20.96 9.17 -6.75
CA GLN A 10 22.33 9.21 -6.25
C GLN A 10 22.42 8.80 -4.79
N GLN A 11 23.59 8.28 -4.43
CA GLN A 11 24.02 8.17 -3.05
C GLN A 11 25.09 9.22 -2.75
N VAL A 12 25.00 9.86 -1.59
CA VAL A 12 25.97 10.86 -1.12
C VAL A 12 26.73 10.31 0.08
N CYS A 13 28.05 10.49 0.09
CA CYS A 13 28.86 10.15 1.24
C CYS A 13 28.75 11.24 2.32
N ASP A 14 28.26 10.87 3.50
CA ASP A 14 28.12 11.80 4.64
C ASP A 14 29.42 12.49 5.10
N TYR A 15 30.59 11.92 4.77
CA TYR A 15 31.88 12.44 5.25
C TYR A 15 32.60 13.32 4.24
N CYS A 16 32.68 12.88 2.98
CA CYS A 16 33.44 13.60 1.94
C CYS A 16 32.57 14.26 0.87
N GLY A 17 31.25 14.05 0.90
CA GLY A 17 30.32 14.62 -0.09
C GLY A 17 30.37 13.96 -1.47
N GLN A 18 31.20 12.92 -1.66
CA GLN A 18 31.25 12.18 -2.92
C GLN A 18 29.88 11.63 -3.28
N THR A 19 29.47 11.82 -4.53
CA THR A 19 28.23 11.30 -5.11
C THR A 19 28.51 10.05 -5.94
N ASN A 20 27.65 9.04 -5.80
CA ASN A 20 27.63 7.86 -6.65
C ASN A 20 26.25 7.77 -7.32
N ASP A 21 26.22 7.60 -8.63
CA ASP A 21 24.96 7.36 -9.34
C ASP A 21 24.44 5.95 -9.08
N ILE A 22 23.14 5.84 -8.81
CA ILE A 22 22.41 4.57 -8.78
C ILE A 22 21.97 4.31 -10.21
N SER A 23 22.65 3.38 -10.88
CA SER A 23 22.31 3.05 -12.27
C SER A 23 20.87 2.56 -12.36
N ALA A 24 20.06 3.25 -13.17
CA ALA A 24 18.70 2.82 -13.45
C ALA A 24 18.72 1.44 -14.12
N LYS A 25 18.30 0.41 -13.38
CA LYS A 25 18.03 -0.91 -13.97
C LYS A 25 16.84 -0.75 -14.90
N GLN A 26 17.04 -0.96 -16.20
CA GLN A 26 15.95 -0.99 -17.19
C GLN A 26 15.19 -2.32 -17.18
N GLU A 27 15.30 -3.08 -16.09
CA GLU A 27 14.61 -4.35 -15.94
C GLU A 27 13.12 -4.10 -15.77
N ARG A 28 12.31 -4.86 -16.50
CA ARG A 28 10.86 -4.85 -16.29
C ARG A 28 10.59 -5.48 -14.92
N ILE A 29 9.74 -4.83 -14.12
CA ILE A 29 9.24 -5.44 -12.88
C ILE A 29 8.34 -6.61 -13.31
N GLU A 30 8.82 -7.83 -13.10
CA GLU A 30 8.07 -9.04 -13.41
C GLU A 30 7.27 -9.50 -12.19
N GLU A 31 5.97 -9.61 -12.38
CA GLU A 31 5.05 -10.14 -11.38
C GLU A 31 5.08 -11.66 -11.30
N TYR A 32 4.77 -12.16 -10.11
CA TYR A 32 4.67 -13.60 -9.89
C TYR A 32 3.30 -14.12 -10.35
N ASN A 33 3.29 -15.27 -11.03
CA ASN A 33 2.05 -16.02 -11.18
C ASN A 33 1.61 -16.53 -9.79
N LEU A 34 0.49 -16.04 -9.27
CA LEU A 34 0.02 -16.31 -7.91
C LEU A 34 -0.09 -17.82 -7.60
N ALA A 35 -0.72 -18.60 -8.48
CA ALA A 35 -0.91 -20.04 -8.24
C ALA A 35 0.41 -20.83 -8.27
N LYS A 36 1.37 -20.40 -9.10
CA LYS A 36 2.72 -20.98 -9.09
C LYS A 36 3.46 -20.60 -7.81
N ALA A 37 3.46 -19.32 -7.44
CA ALA A 37 4.14 -18.83 -6.24
C ALA A 37 3.61 -19.48 -4.96
N LEU A 38 2.28 -19.66 -4.83
CA LEU A 38 1.69 -20.34 -3.68
C LEU A 38 2.11 -21.82 -3.57
N ARG A 39 2.24 -22.53 -4.70
CA ARG A 39 2.73 -23.92 -4.71
C ARG A 39 4.19 -23.99 -4.31
N GLU A 40 5.03 -23.13 -4.89
CA GLU A 40 6.47 -23.08 -4.55
C GLU A 40 6.67 -22.73 -3.07
N LEU A 41 5.89 -21.79 -2.52
CA LEU A 41 5.91 -21.46 -1.10
C LEU A 41 5.51 -22.63 -0.20
N ALA A 42 4.52 -23.44 -0.61
CA ALA A 42 4.09 -24.60 0.16
C ALA A 42 5.13 -25.74 0.17
N GLU A 43 5.94 -25.85 -0.90
CA GLU A 43 7.03 -26.82 -1.02
C GLU A 43 8.33 -26.33 -0.35
N THR A 44 8.45 -25.02 -0.12
CA THR A 44 9.63 -24.42 0.51
C THR A 44 9.62 -24.70 2.01
N GLN A 45 10.69 -25.31 2.53
CA GLN A 45 10.83 -25.48 3.97
C GLN A 45 10.97 -24.12 4.68
N PRO A 46 10.36 -23.93 5.86
CA PRO A 46 10.59 -22.74 6.66
C PRO A 46 12.08 -22.61 6.97
N SER A 47 12.74 -21.60 6.42
CA SER A 47 14.09 -21.22 6.84
C SER A 47 14.00 -20.29 8.05
N GLU A 48 14.89 -20.46 9.01
CA GLU A 48 15.00 -19.50 10.10
C GLU A 48 15.45 -18.15 9.54
N VAL A 49 14.69 -17.09 9.85
CA VAL A 49 15.02 -15.72 9.47
C VAL A 49 16.31 -15.31 10.18
N ASN A 50 17.38 -15.12 9.42
CA ASN A 50 18.68 -14.71 9.92
C ASN A 50 18.93 -13.22 9.67
N ASN A 51 18.39 -12.40 10.56
CA ASN A 51 18.58 -10.94 10.55
C ASN A 51 19.80 -10.50 11.38
N GLN A 52 20.81 -11.36 11.50
CA GLN A 52 22.08 -10.97 12.10
C GLN A 52 22.83 -10.03 11.17
N ALA A 53 23.25 -8.90 11.73
CA ALA A 53 24.05 -7.88 11.07
C ALA A 53 25.41 -7.78 11.74
N HIS A 54 26.45 -7.61 10.93
CA HIS A 54 27.77 -7.20 11.37
C HIS A 54 28.06 -5.79 10.84
N CYS A 55 28.52 -4.89 11.71
CA CYS A 55 28.83 -3.52 11.34
C CYS A 55 30.33 -3.37 11.09
N GLU A 56 30.73 -3.27 9.83
CA GLU A 56 32.14 -3.07 9.44
C GLU A 56 32.76 -1.78 9.99
N ALA A 57 31.94 -0.77 10.30
CA ALA A 57 32.42 0.53 10.78
C ALA A 57 32.82 0.52 12.27
N CYS A 58 32.18 -0.29 13.11
CA CYS A 58 32.45 -0.33 14.56
C CYS A 58 32.75 -1.73 15.11
N GLY A 59 32.65 -2.77 14.27
CA GLY A 59 32.87 -4.17 14.64
C GLY A 59 31.71 -4.82 15.42
N ALA A 60 30.63 -4.09 15.71
CA ALA A 60 29.50 -4.62 16.48
C ALA A 60 28.72 -5.67 15.68
N SER A 61 28.31 -6.74 16.36
CA SER A 61 27.35 -7.73 15.82
C SER A 61 26.05 -7.63 16.58
N PHE A 62 24.93 -7.57 15.86
CA PHE A 62 23.60 -7.43 16.46
C PHE A 62 22.54 -8.09 15.56
N LYS A 63 21.29 -8.12 16.03
CA LYS A 63 20.17 -8.71 15.28
C LYS A 63 19.07 -7.67 15.11
N PHE A 64 18.59 -7.47 13.89
CA PHE A 64 17.36 -6.72 13.66
C PHE A 64 16.14 -7.56 14.07
N SER A 65 14.98 -6.92 14.25
CA SER A 65 13.72 -7.67 14.34
C SER A 65 13.53 -8.51 13.06
N ALA A 66 12.80 -9.62 13.14
CA ALA A 66 12.59 -10.52 12.00
C ALA A 66 11.97 -9.84 10.76
N SER A 67 11.22 -8.75 11.00
CA SER A 67 10.58 -7.94 9.97
C SER A 67 11.49 -6.87 9.36
N ILE A 68 12.63 -6.52 9.95
CA ILE A 68 13.50 -5.44 9.45
C ILE A 68 14.73 -6.03 8.75
N HIS A 69 14.99 -5.61 7.51
CA HIS A 69 16.19 -5.99 6.76
C HIS A 69 17.12 -4.81 6.45
N ALA A 70 16.70 -3.57 6.69
CA ALA A 70 17.59 -2.42 6.58
C ALA A 70 17.33 -1.41 7.70
N GLY A 71 18.39 -0.74 8.15
CA GLY A 71 18.32 0.29 9.18
C GLY A 71 19.71 0.78 9.62
N GLU A 72 19.75 1.54 10.71
CA GLU A 72 20.99 2.05 11.30
C GLU A 72 21.54 1.09 12.38
N CYS A 73 22.85 0.96 12.47
CA CYS A 73 23.54 0.28 13.55
C CYS A 73 23.24 0.99 14.89
N PRO A 74 22.73 0.29 15.91
CA PRO A 74 22.35 0.92 17.17
C PRO A 74 23.53 1.46 17.98
N PHE A 75 24.76 1.11 17.60
CA PHE A 75 25.98 1.51 18.29
C PHE A 75 26.65 2.75 17.68
N CYS A 76 26.65 2.88 16.36
CA CYS A 76 27.40 3.94 15.67
C CYS A 76 26.60 4.68 14.58
N GLY A 77 25.35 4.30 14.32
CA GLY A 77 24.49 4.93 13.30
C GLY A 77 24.84 4.58 11.85
N THR A 78 25.76 3.63 11.62
CA THR A 78 26.08 3.16 10.26
C THR A 78 24.90 2.41 9.65
N ASN A 79 24.46 2.80 8.46
CA ASN A 79 23.43 2.11 7.68
C ASN A 79 23.88 0.71 7.32
N ILE A 80 22.98 -0.25 7.50
CA ILE A 80 23.17 -1.65 7.15
C ILE A 80 21.95 -2.11 6.37
N VAL A 81 22.20 -2.82 5.27
CA VAL A 81 21.18 -3.49 4.46
C VAL A 81 21.54 -4.98 4.41
N ILE A 82 20.62 -5.83 4.87
CA ILE A 82 20.69 -7.27 4.75
C ILE A 82 19.88 -7.66 3.51
N SER A 83 20.47 -8.45 2.61
CA SER A 83 19.77 -8.90 1.41
C SER A 83 18.45 -9.62 1.77
N PRO A 84 17.30 -9.17 1.24
CA PRO A 84 15.99 -9.74 1.58
C PRO A 84 15.84 -11.20 1.13
N GLN A 85 16.58 -11.60 0.09
CA GLN A 85 16.60 -12.96 -0.46
C GLN A 85 17.04 -14.01 0.57
N LYS A 86 17.82 -13.62 1.58
CA LYS A 86 18.26 -14.53 2.65
C LYS A 86 17.14 -14.87 3.63
N ASN A 87 16.14 -14.00 3.75
CA ASN A 87 15.14 -14.04 4.81
C ASN A 87 13.74 -14.39 4.33
N LYS A 88 13.43 -14.14 3.06
CA LYS A 88 12.12 -14.40 2.47
C LYS A 88 12.26 -15.05 1.10
N PRO A 89 11.44 -16.07 0.79
CA PRO A 89 11.40 -16.72 -0.53
C PRO A 89 10.92 -15.78 -1.63
N LEU A 90 10.10 -14.79 -1.29
CA LEU A 90 9.61 -13.75 -2.20
C LEU A 90 10.23 -12.39 -1.82
N PRO A 91 11.46 -12.08 -2.27
CA PRO A 91 12.05 -10.77 -2.04
C PRO A 91 11.25 -9.70 -2.81
N PRO A 92 11.30 -8.43 -2.35
CA PRO A 92 10.69 -7.31 -3.07
C PRO A 92 11.25 -7.23 -4.49
N LYS A 93 10.36 -7.06 -5.48
CA LYS A 93 10.73 -6.88 -6.90
C LYS A 93 10.95 -5.42 -7.27
N SER A 94 10.28 -4.51 -6.57
CA SER A 94 10.32 -3.08 -6.82
C SER A 94 10.29 -2.29 -5.52
N LEU A 95 10.59 -1.00 -5.62
CA LEU A 95 10.43 -0.01 -4.57
C LEU A 95 10.06 1.33 -5.18
N LEU A 96 9.44 2.21 -4.38
CA LEU A 96 9.18 3.59 -4.76
C LEU A 96 10.24 4.50 -4.13
N PRO A 97 11.20 5.07 -4.88
CA PRO A 97 12.25 5.90 -4.31
C PRO A 97 11.65 7.11 -3.58
N PHE A 98 12.23 7.50 -2.44
CA PHE A 98 11.82 8.75 -1.78
C PHE A 98 12.12 9.93 -2.71
N LEU A 99 11.07 10.63 -3.18
CA LEU A 99 11.22 11.86 -3.97
C LEU A 99 11.27 13.12 -3.10
N ILE A 100 10.71 13.05 -1.90
CA ILE A 100 10.58 14.18 -0.99
C ILE A 100 11.69 14.11 0.04
N GLU A 101 12.57 15.10 0.03
CA GLU A 101 13.61 15.27 1.03
C GLU A 101 13.02 15.56 2.43
N GLU A 102 13.77 15.20 3.48
CA GLU A 102 13.35 15.39 4.88
C GLU A 102 12.97 16.85 5.18
N VAL A 103 13.75 17.81 4.70
CA VAL A 103 13.50 19.26 4.91
C VAL A 103 12.17 19.68 4.31
N HIS A 104 11.89 19.20 3.09
CA HIS A 104 10.62 19.45 2.40
C HIS A 104 9.45 18.77 3.11
N ALA A 105 9.61 17.52 3.54
CA ALA A 105 8.60 16.78 4.31
C ALA A 105 8.26 17.49 5.63
N LYS A 106 9.27 17.95 6.39
CA LYS A 106 9.07 18.74 7.62
C LYS A 106 8.30 20.02 7.37
N LYS A 107 8.64 20.75 6.31
CA LYS A 107 7.95 21.98 5.93
C LYS A 107 6.47 21.72 5.63
N GLN A 108 6.17 20.70 4.82
CA GLN A 108 4.78 20.34 4.48
C GLN A 108 4.00 19.89 5.71
N PHE A 109 4.60 19.05 6.57
CA PHE A 109 4.00 18.59 7.81
C PHE A 109 3.67 19.76 8.76
N SER A 110 4.59 20.70 8.92
CA SER A 110 4.38 21.91 9.74
C SER A 110 3.26 22.80 9.18
N LEU A 111 3.22 23.01 7.86
CA LEU A 111 2.15 23.78 7.20
C LEU A 111 0.78 23.13 7.38
N TRP A 112 0.68 21.82 7.24
CA TRP A 112 -0.56 21.08 7.48
C TRP A 112 -1.01 21.21 8.94
N LEU A 113 -0.13 21.01 9.91
CA LEU A 113 -0.46 21.14 11.33
C LEU A 113 -0.93 22.53 11.74
N ASN A 114 -0.36 23.59 11.15
CA ASN A 114 -0.75 24.96 11.44
C ASN A 114 -2.17 25.29 10.92
N LYS A 115 -2.71 24.52 9.97
CA LYS A 115 -4.11 24.66 9.49
C LYS A 115 -5.14 23.99 10.39
N LEU A 116 -4.72 23.12 11.31
CA LEU A 116 -5.62 22.40 12.19
C LEU A 116 -5.95 23.23 13.43
N TRP A 117 -7.17 23.76 13.49
CA TRP A 117 -7.66 24.59 14.59
C TRP A 117 -7.55 23.88 15.95
N PHE A 118 -7.77 22.56 15.98
CA PHE A 118 -7.69 21.72 17.18
C PHE A 118 -6.50 20.75 17.22
N ALA A 119 -5.42 20.99 16.46
CA ALA A 119 -4.26 20.10 16.54
C ALA A 119 -3.72 20.05 18.00
N PRO A 120 -3.56 18.85 18.60
CA PRO A 120 -3.12 18.71 19.98
C PRO A 120 -1.78 19.43 20.22
N ASN A 121 -1.65 20.14 21.35
CA ASN A 121 -0.45 20.92 21.66
C ASN A 121 0.84 20.10 21.63
N LYS A 122 0.78 18.80 22.00
CA LYS A 122 1.95 17.89 21.93
C LYS A 122 2.43 17.67 20.49
N VAL A 123 1.50 17.51 19.54
CA VAL A 123 1.84 17.34 18.12
C VAL A 123 2.41 18.63 17.53
N LYS A 124 1.82 19.78 17.90
CA LYS A 124 2.36 21.09 17.51
C LYS A 124 3.78 21.33 18.05
N LYS A 125 4.08 20.88 19.28
CA LYS A 125 5.45 20.94 19.83
C LYS A 125 6.41 20.03 19.08
N TYR A 126 5.99 18.82 18.73
CA TYR A 126 6.81 17.88 17.96
C TYR A 126 7.17 18.44 16.57
N ALA A 127 6.22 19.10 15.91
CA ALA A 127 6.45 19.70 14.59
C ALA A 127 7.27 21.01 14.59
N ARG A 128 7.44 21.64 15.76
CA ARG A 128 8.28 22.82 15.94
C ARG A 128 9.69 22.48 16.43
N ALA A 129 9.89 21.28 16.94
CA ALA A 129 11.21 20.81 17.36
C ALA A 129 12.03 20.38 16.12
N ASP A 130 13.36 20.45 16.22
CA ASP A 130 14.31 19.90 15.23
C ASP A 130 14.31 18.36 15.17
N THR A 131 13.19 17.73 15.54
CA THR A 131 13.07 16.29 15.57
C THR A 131 13.20 15.72 14.16
N LYS A 132 14.06 14.70 14.01
CA LYS A 132 14.27 13.98 12.75
C LYS A 132 12.96 13.32 12.30
N LEU A 133 12.63 13.41 11.01
CA LEU A 133 11.61 12.55 10.42
C LEU A 133 12.30 11.28 9.92
N THR A 134 11.84 10.13 10.39
CA THR A 134 12.37 8.84 9.94
C THR A 134 11.59 8.36 8.74
N GLY A 135 12.27 8.21 7.59
CA GLY A 135 11.71 7.53 6.44
C GLY A 135 11.77 6.01 6.62
N ILE A 136 10.68 5.33 6.27
CA ILE A 136 10.55 3.87 6.40
C ILE A 136 9.92 3.32 5.11
N TYR A 137 10.55 2.29 4.55
CA TYR A 137 9.99 1.47 3.49
C TYR A 137 9.12 0.37 4.08
N LEU A 138 7.83 0.39 3.74
CA LEU A 138 6.85 -0.59 4.18
C LEU A 138 6.51 -1.54 3.02
N PRO A 139 6.42 -2.86 3.26
CA PRO A 139 6.11 -3.83 2.24
C PRO A 139 4.62 -3.78 1.86
N TYR A 140 4.36 -3.88 0.56
CA TYR A 140 3.03 -4.04 -0.01
C TYR A 140 3.03 -5.23 -0.97
N TRP A 141 1.90 -5.93 -1.02
CA TRP A 141 1.55 -6.77 -2.14
C TRP A 141 0.77 -5.94 -3.17
N THR A 142 1.07 -6.12 -4.44
CA THR A 142 0.23 -5.70 -5.56
C THR A 142 -0.37 -6.94 -6.20
N TYR A 143 -1.64 -6.89 -6.58
CA TYR A 143 -2.34 -8.00 -7.21
C TYR A 143 -3.11 -7.53 -8.44
N ASP A 144 -2.82 -8.18 -9.55
CA ASP A 144 -3.64 -8.14 -10.75
C ASP A 144 -4.64 -9.29 -10.76
N SER A 145 -5.88 -8.98 -11.13
CA SER A 145 -6.95 -9.98 -11.20
C SER A 145 -7.89 -9.75 -12.37
N HIS A 146 -7.92 -10.72 -13.29
CA HIS A 146 -8.95 -10.79 -14.32
C HIS A 146 -10.13 -11.63 -13.81
N THR A 147 -11.20 -10.95 -13.38
CA THR A 147 -12.42 -11.57 -12.88
C THR A 147 -13.45 -11.82 -13.97
N ASN A 148 -14.17 -12.93 -13.85
CA ASN A 148 -15.22 -13.33 -14.77
C ASN A 148 -16.39 -13.93 -13.99
N SER A 149 -17.53 -13.25 -14.02
CA SER A 149 -18.73 -13.67 -13.28
C SER A 149 -19.91 -13.84 -14.22
N THR A 150 -20.69 -14.90 -14.01
CA THR A 150 -22.01 -15.05 -14.65
C THR A 150 -23.09 -14.70 -13.65
N TYR A 151 -24.17 -14.09 -14.13
CA TYR A 151 -25.30 -13.73 -13.27
C TYR A 151 -26.63 -14.13 -13.91
N THR A 152 -27.61 -14.35 -13.04
CA THR A 152 -29.03 -14.49 -13.37
C THR A 152 -29.81 -13.61 -12.40
N GLY A 153 -30.84 -12.92 -12.88
CA GLY A 153 -31.65 -12.05 -12.03
C GLY A 153 -32.95 -11.62 -12.71
N ALA A 154 -33.67 -10.70 -12.07
CA ALA A 154 -34.88 -10.11 -12.60
C ALA A 154 -34.65 -8.61 -12.87
N ARG A 155 -34.77 -8.19 -14.13
CA ARG A 155 -34.76 -6.78 -14.52
C ARG A 155 -36.16 -6.21 -14.33
N GLY A 156 -36.27 -5.16 -13.54
CA GLY A 156 -37.52 -4.41 -13.36
C GLY A 156 -37.57 -3.18 -14.25
N ASP A 157 -38.41 -3.18 -15.28
CA ASP A 157 -38.68 -1.98 -16.07
C ASP A 157 -39.90 -1.25 -15.48
N THR A 158 -39.70 -0.01 -15.04
CA THR A 158 -40.77 0.81 -14.46
C THR A 158 -41.64 1.38 -15.57
N TYR A 159 -42.95 1.15 -15.50
CA TYR A 159 -43.95 1.77 -16.35
C TYR A 159 -45.05 2.39 -15.50
N TYR A 160 -45.83 3.29 -16.08
CA TYR A 160 -46.87 4.01 -15.35
C TYR A 160 -48.25 3.66 -15.89
N VAL A 161 -49.20 3.50 -14.98
CA VAL A 161 -50.61 3.28 -15.32
C VAL A 161 -51.48 4.35 -14.66
N ASN A 162 -52.51 4.77 -15.36
CA ASN A 162 -53.55 5.61 -14.79
C ASN A 162 -54.47 4.73 -13.93
N GLN A 163 -54.49 4.99 -12.63
CA GLN A 163 -55.34 4.30 -11.69
C GLN A 163 -56.33 5.29 -11.07
N ARG A 164 -57.60 4.93 -11.11
CA ARG A 164 -58.65 5.68 -10.43
C ARG A 164 -58.53 5.41 -8.93
N VAL A 165 -58.33 6.47 -8.15
CA VAL A 165 -58.22 6.40 -6.69
C VAL A 165 -59.37 7.20 -6.11
N SER A 166 -60.13 6.59 -5.20
CA SER A 166 -61.20 7.25 -4.47
C SER A 166 -60.79 7.44 -3.03
N TYR A 167 -60.96 8.65 -2.51
CA TYR A 167 -60.75 8.98 -1.10
C TYR A 167 -61.79 10.01 -0.66
N ILE A 168 -62.01 10.09 0.65
CA ILE A 168 -62.95 11.05 1.22
C ILE A 168 -62.21 12.37 1.44
N GLN A 169 -62.76 13.45 0.89
CA GLN A 169 -62.29 14.82 1.11
C GLN A 169 -63.50 15.66 1.51
N ASN A 170 -63.46 16.26 2.70
CA ASN A 170 -64.57 17.05 3.26
C ASN A 170 -65.92 16.29 3.30
N GLY A 171 -65.92 15.03 3.72
CA GLY A 171 -67.13 14.21 3.84
C GLY A 171 -67.77 13.78 2.52
N ARG A 172 -67.17 14.10 1.36
CA ARG A 172 -67.61 13.68 0.03
C ARG A 172 -66.60 12.71 -0.59
N GLN A 173 -67.11 11.69 -1.29
CA GLN A 173 -66.27 10.76 -2.04
C GLN A 173 -65.75 11.47 -3.30
N VAL A 174 -64.44 11.65 -3.39
CA VAL A 174 -63.77 12.23 -4.56
C VAL A 174 -63.04 11.12 -5.30
N SER A 175 -63.19 11.08 -6.62
CA SER A 175 -62.47 10.13 -7.49
C SER A 175 -61.53 10.91 -8.40
N THR A 176 -60.23 10.62 -8.31
CA THR A 176 -59.21 11.22 -9.20
C THR A 176 -58.41 10.15 -9.93
N VAL A 177 -57.84 10.52 -11.08
CA VAL A 177 -56.91 9.66 -11.83
C VAL A 177 -55.50 9.99 -11.37
N LYS A 178 -54.82 9.02 -10.76
CA LYS A 178 -53.42 9.15 -10.37
C LYS A 178 -52.55 8.27 -11.25
N ARG A 179 -51.41 8.79 -11.66
CA ARG A 179 -50.38 8.03 -12.37
C ARG A 179 -49.58 7.24 -11.33
N VAL A 180 -49.66 5.91 -11.37
CA VAL A 180 -49.04 5.00 -10.38
C VAL A 180 -47.94 4.18 -11.06
N PRO A 181 -46.74 4.06 -10.46
CA PRO A 181 -45.67 3.22 -11.01
C PRO A 181 -45.99 1.73 -10.83
N LYS A 182 -45.72 0.94 -11.86
CA LYS A 182 -45.70 -0.52 -11.83
C LYS A 182 -44.36 -1.02 -12.38
N ILE A 183 -43.93 -2.18 -11.91
CA ILE A 183 -42.66 -2.80 -12.34
C ILE A 183 -43.01 -4.01 -13.20
N ARG A 184 -42.44 -4.08 -14.40
CA ARG A 184 -42.45 -5.28 -15.23
C ARG A 184 -41.15 -6.03 -15.00
N TRP A 185 -41.26 -7.22 -14.41
CA TRP A 185 -40.10 -8.09 -14.17
C TRP A 185 -39.84 -8.99 -15.38
N THR A 186 -38.59 -9.01 -15.84
CA THR A 186 -38.11 -9.90 -16.91
C THR A 186 -36.89 -10.66 -16.40
N ASN A 187 -36.87 -11.98 -16.56
CA ASN A 187 -35.68 -12.77 -16.24
C ASN A 187 -34.53 -12.39 -17.17
N VAL A 188 -33.37 -12.10 -16.60
CA VAL A 188 -32.14 -11.76 -17.33
C VAL A 188 -31.00 -12.64 -16.86
N ARG A 189 -30.06 -12.90 -17.76
CA ARG A 189 -28.79 -13.54 -17.46
C ARG A 189 -27.68 -12.87 -18.26
N GLY A 190 -26.46 -12.90 -17.75
CA GLY A 190 -25.33 -12.29 -18.44
C GLY A 190 -23.99 -12.72 -17.86
N ARG A 191 -22.93 -12.15 -18.43
CA ARG A 191 -21.55 -12.26 -17.94
C ARG A 191 -21.00 -10.86 -17.73
N VAL A 192 -20.24 -10.69 -16.65
CA VAL A 192 -19.46 -9.49 -16.36
C VAL A 192 -18.01 -9.91 -16.25
N SER A 193 -17.13 -9.19 -16.95
CA SER A 193 -15.68 -9.32 -16.84
C SER A 193 -15.14 -8.01 -16.34
N ARG A 194 -14.24 -8.06 -15.36
CA ARG A 194 -13.55 -6.88 -14.84
C ARG A 194 -12.10 -7.22 -14.57
N PHE A 195 -11.20 -6.38 -15.05
CA PHE A 195 -9.79 -6.43 -14.70
C PHE A 195 -9.56 -5.47 -13.54
N PHE A 196 -8.88 -5.96 -12.51
CA PHE A 196 -8.35 -5.18 -11.41
C PHE A 196 -6.84 -5.17 -11.57
N ASP A 197 -6.28 -3.97 -11.68
CA ASP A 197 -4.86 -3.71 -11.87
C ASP A 197 -4.35 -3.09 -10.57
N ASP A 198 -3.21 -3.55 -10.07
CA ASP A 198 -2.53 -2.95 -8.92
C ASP A 198 -3.36 -2.84 -7.62
N ILE A 199 -4.05 -3.91 -7.22
CA ILE A 199 -4.71 -3.95 -5.90
C ILE A 199 -3.65 -4.01 -4.79
N LEU A 200 -3.43 -2.87 -4.12
CA LEU A 200 -2.43 -2.73 -3.06
C LEU A 200 -2.93 -3.22 -1.70
N ILE A 201 -2.21 -4.18 -1.12
CA ILE A 201 -2.44 -4.68 0.24
C ILE A 201 -1.19 -4.47 1.07
N GLY A 202 -1.31 -3.64 2.12
CA GLY A 202 -0.25 -3.42 3.09
C GLY A 202 0.15 -4.75 3.76
N ALA A 203 1.43 -5.10 3.65
CA ALA A 203 1.96 -6.37 4.12
C ALA A 203 2.77 -6.25 5.43
N SER A 204 2.76 -5.08 6.07
CA SER A 204 3.36 -4.86 7.40
C SER A 204 2.32 -5.03 8.51
N LEU A 205 2.76 -5.56 9.65
CA LEU A 205 2.00 -5.59 10.91
C LEU A 205 2.54 -4.58 11.93
N SER A 206 3.54 -3.77 11.55
CA SER A 206 4.15 -2.77 12.43
C SER A 206 3.26 -1.54 12.65
N LEU A 207 2.25 -1.34 11.78
CA LEU A 207 1.28 -0.26 11.88
C LEU A 207 -0.15 -0.81 11.88
N PRO A 208 -1.09 -0.18 12.62
CA PRO A 208 -2.50 -0.50 12.52
C PRO A 208 -2.99 -0.44 11.08
N ARG A 209 -3.76 -1.44 10.66
CA ARG A 209 -4.23 -1.59 9.28
C ARG A 209 -4.94 -0.34 8.74
N GLN A 210 -5.81 0.26 9.57
CA GLN A 210 -6.53 1.49 9.21
C GLN A 210 -5.59 2.65 8.85
N ILE A 211 -4.39 2.71 9.43
CA ILE A 211 -3.40 3.73 9.10
C ILE A 211 -2.74 3.39 7.77
N LEU A 212 -2.30 2.14 7.57
CA LEU A 212 -1.71 1.68 6.30
C LEU A 212 -2.63 1.92 5.11
N ASP A 213 -3.91 1.53 5.21
CA ASP A 213 -4.87 1.68 4.12
C ASP A 213 -5.14 3.16 3.80
N ARG A 214 -5.00 4.06 4.78
CA ARG A 214 -5.15 5.52 4.61
C ARG A 214 -3.94 6.20 3.98
N LEU A 215 -2.81 5.51 3.84
CA LEU A 215 -1.65 6.07 3.14
C LEU A 215 -1.82 6.05 1.62
N GLN A 216 -2.75 5.23 1.11
CA GLN A 216 -3.06 5.13 -0.31
C GLN A 216 -3.84 6.38 -0.81
N PRO A 217 -3.78 6.71 -2.11
CA PRO A 217 -3.06 6.00 -3.18
C PRO A 217 -1.54 6.26 -3.18
N TRP A 218 -0.78 5.26 -3.65
CA TRP A 218 0.67 5.37 -3.88
C TRP A 218 0.95 5.61 -5.37
N ASP A 219 2.11 6.21 -5.65
CA ASP A 219 2.60 6.47 -7.01
C ASP A 219 3.28 5.22 -7.58
N LEU A 220 2.51 4.37 -8.24
CA LEU A 220 3.00 3.10 -8.79
C LEU A 220 3.70 3.27 -10.15
N GLU A 221 3.40 4.35 -10.88
CA GLU A 221 4.02 4.66 -12.17
C GLU A 221 5.53 4.92 -12.05
N ASN A 222 5.98 5.40 -10.88
CA ASN A 222 7.37 5.70 -10.58
C ASN A 222 8.08 4.60 -9.76
N LEU A 223 7.53 3.38 -9.74
CA LEU A 223 8.24 2.23 -9.20
C LEU A 223 9.50 1.93 -10.00
N VAL A 224 10.58 1.61 -9.29
CA VAL A 224 11.83 1.11 -9.89
C VAL A 224 12.09 -0.32 -9.44
N PRO A 225 12.82 -1.14 -10.23
CA PRO A 225 13.29 -2.44 -9.77
C PRO A 225 14.03 -2.30 -8.44
N TYR A 226 13.86 -3.30 -7.57
CA TYR A 226 14.46 -3.25 -6.25
C TYR A 226 15.99 -3.12 -6.34
N ASP A 227 16.51 -2.10 -5.67
CA ASP A 227 17.92 -1.85 -5.51
C ASP A 227 18.20 -1.36 -4.09
N GLU A 228 19.07 -2.05 -3.38
CA GLU A 228 19.45 -1.72 -1.99
C GLU A 228 20.07 -0.33 -1.87
N ASN A 229 20.58 0.23 -2.97
CA ASN A 229 21.17 1.56 -2.96
C ASN A 229 20.15 2.66 -2.66
N TYR A 230 18.87 2.49 -3.01
CA TYR A 230 17.78 3.38 -2.63
C TYR A 230 17.35 3.22 -1.16
N ILE A 231 17.66 2.08 -0.56
CA ILE A 231 17.31 1.76 0.83
C ILE A 231 18.35 2.30 1.82
N SER A 232 19.60 2.49 1.39
CA SER A 232 20.66 2.99 2.27
C SER A 232 20.28 4.34 2.90
N GLY A 233 20.17 4.37 4.23
CA GLY A 233 19.77 5.56 4.99
C GLY A 233 18.32 5.51 5.49
N PHE A 234 17.59 4.46 5.14
CA PHE A 234 16.21 4.24 5.53
C PHE A 234 16.03 2.91 6.25
N GLN A 235 15.04 2.86 7.13
CA GLN A 235 14.57 1.59 7.65
C GLN A 235 13.72 0.90 6.56
N SER A 236 13.87 -0.41 6.40
CA SER A 236 13.04 -1.17 5.45
C SER A 236 12.57 -2.48 6.07
N GLU A 237 11.30 -2.78 5.84
CA GLU A 237 10.65 -3.98 6.35
C GLU A 237 10.40 -5.03 5.25
N LEU A 238 10.45 -6.29 5.67
CA LEU A 238 9.99 -7.46 4.94
C LEU A 238 8.52 -7.71 5.25
N TYR A 239 7.81 -8.35 4.31
CA TYR A 239 6.41 -8.69 4.50
C TYR A 239 6.21 -9.59 5.73
N GLN A 240 5.16 -9.27 6.47
CA GLN A 240 4.67 -9.98 7.65
C GLN A 240 3.32 -10.65 7.36
N VAL A 241 2.54 -10.13 6.41
CA VAL A 241 1.32 -10.74 5.85
C VAL A 241 1.73 -11.65 4.70
N ASN A 242 1.35 -12.92 4.75
CA ASN A 242 1.68 -13.90 3.72
C ASN A 242 0.92 -13.64 2.40
N LEU A 243 1.40 -14.24 1.31
CA LEU A 243 0.87 -14.00 -0.04
C LEU A 243 -0.60 -14.40 -0.19
N ASP A 244 -1.01 -15.52 0.42
CA ASP A 244 -2.37 -16.04 0.45
C ASP A 244 -3.31 -15.15 1.28
N GLU A 245 -2.89 -14.78 2.50
CA GLU A 245 -3.64 -13.86 3.36
C GLU A 245 -3.80 -12.49 2.70
N GLY A 246 -2.73 -11.99 2.07
CA GLY A 246 -2.76 -10.75 1.28
C GLY A 246 -3.77 -10.84 0.13
N PHE A 247 -3.84 -11.98 -0.55
CA PHE A 247 -4.77 -12.18 -1.66
C PHE A 247 -6.22 -12.31 -1.18
N ASP A 248 -6.45 -12.94 -0.03
CA ASP A 248 -7.77 -12.95 0.62
C ASP A 248 -8.28 -11.54 0.92
N ARG A 249 -7.39 -10.66 1.39
CA ARG A 249 -7.70 -9.25 1.61
C ARG A 249 -7.93 -8.51 0.28
N ALA A 250 -7.15 -8.81 -0.77
CA ALA A 250 -7.35 -8.24 -2.10
C ALA A 250 -8.73 -8.57 -2.67
N LYS A 251 -9.22 -9.81 -2.50
CA LYS A 251 -10.59 -10.20 -2.89
C LYS A 251 -11.65 -9.35 -2.21
N GLN A 252 -11.51 -9.08 -0.90
CA GLN A 252 -12.45 -8.21 -0.19
C GLN A 252 -12.48 -6.79 -0.76
N VAL A 253 -11.33 -6.24 -1.16
CA VAL A 253 -11.26 -4.93 -1.83
C VAL A 253 -11.92 -4.97 -3.21
N MET A 254 -11.75 -6.06 -3.96
CA MET A 254 -12.38 -6.24 -5.27
C MET A 254 -13.91 -6.41 -5.19
N ASP A 255 -14.41 -7.01 -4.11
CA ASP A 255 -15.83 -7.25 -3.86
C ASP A 255 -16.61 -5.97 -3.49
N GLY A 256 -15.94 -4.98 -2.88
CA GLY A 256 -16.49 -3.65 -2.58
C GLY A 256 -16.95 -3.44 -1.15
#